data_AF-A0AA87ZWA8-F1
#
_entry.id   AF-A0AA87ZWA8-F1
#
_cell.length_a   1.000
_cell.length_b   1.000
_cell.length_c   1.000
_cell.angle_alpha   90.00
_cell.angle_beta   90.00
_cell.angle_gamma   90.00
#
_symmetry.space_group_name_H-M   'P 1'
#
loop_
_entity.id
_entity.type
_entity.pdbx_description
1 polymer ?
#
loop_
_entity_poly.entity_id
_entity_poly.type
_entity_poly.pdbx_seq_one_letter_code
_entity_poly.pdbx_strand_id
1 'polypeptide(L)'
;MVLERRSDMLDEKNRCSLSNSNAAALSCSDLRFPAAYMPHLSLLYGDLTEDEKKKAQENTNVLDDSISSLSFPITRLALYKTDTEDKTLKSWEKIAECSLEPK
;
A
#
# COMPACT_ATOMS: atom_id res chain seq x y z
N MET A 1 2.27 11.72 -0.39
CA MET A 1 2.16 11.13 -1.74
C MET A 1 3.23 10.05 -1.84
N VAL A 2 2.85 8.78 -1.75
CA VAL A 2 3.80 7.65 -1.79
C VAL A 2 3.46 6.84 -3.02
N LEU A 3 4.40 6.83 -3.97
CA LEU A 3 4.40 5.95 -5.14
C LEU A 3 5.15 4.69 -4.74
N GLU A 4 4.53 3.79 -4.00
CA GLU A 4 5.18 2.53 -3.70
C GLU A 4 4.17 1.41 -3.45
N ARG A 5 4.39 0.28 -4.13
CA ARG A 5 3.68 -0.95 -3.81
C ARG A 5 4.22 -1.47 -2.50
N ARG A 6 3.32 -1.95 -1.63
CA ARG A 6 3.68 -2.71 -0.41
C ARG A 6 4.59 -3.92 -0.67
N SER A 7 4.78 -4.33 -1.92
CA SER A 7 5.69 -5.40 -2.34
C SER A 7 7.15 -5.07 -2.05
N ASP A 8 7.58 -3.80 -2.15
CA ASP A 8 9.00 -3.44 -1.99
C ASP A 8 9.46 -3.43 -0.52
N MET A 9 8.51 -3.44 0.42
CA MET A 9 8.80 -3.65 1.85
C MET A 9 9.10 -5.12 2.21
N LEU A 10 9.12 -6.03 1.23
CA LEU A 10 9.35 -7.47 1.46
C LEU A 10 10.80 -7.92 1.27
N ASP A 11 11.65 -7.11 0.63
CA ASP A 11 13.02 -7.55 0.30
C ASP A 11 14.05 -7.18 1.38
N GLU A 12 13.78 -6.16 2.22
CA GLU A 12 14.83 -5.55 3.06
C GLU A 12 14.96 -6.10 4.49
N LYS A 13 14.58 -7.37 4.75
CA LYS A 13 14.72 -7.96 6.10
C LYS A 13 15.34 -9.36 6.18
N ASN A 14 16.10 -9.77 5.17
CA ASN A 14 16.82 -11.05 5.14
C ASN A 14 18.26 -10.99 5.68
N ARG A 15 18.48 -10.35 6.84
CA ARG A 15 19.74 -10.52 7.60
C ARG A 15 19.47 -10.56 9.10
N CYS A 16 19.32 -11.77 9.65
CA CYS A 16 19.81 -12.06 10.99
C CYS A 16 20.14 -13.55 11.13
N SER A 17 21.39 -13.82 11.44
CA SER A 17 22.00 -15.14 11.59
C SER A 17 21.51 -15.88 12.84
N LEU A 18 21.21 -17.16 12.66
CA LEU A 18 20.79 -18.14 13.67
C LEU A 18 21.81 -18.30 14.82
N SER A 19 21.29 -18.49 16.04
CA SER A 19 21.90 -19.41 17.02
C SER A 19 20.81 -20.21 17.74
N ASN A 20 21.05 -21.51 17.86
CA ASN A 20 20.11 -22.57 18.23
C ASN A 20 19.66 -22.52 19.69
N SER A 21 18.41 -22.93 19.98
CA SER A 21 18.05 -23.91 21.03
C SER A 21 16.54 -24.24 21.04
N ASN A 22 16.24 -25.50 21.28
CA ASN A 22 14.93 -26.15 21.16
C ASN A 22 13.86 -25.64 22.15
N ALA A 23 12.73 -25.21 21.60
CA ALA A 23 11.38 -25.37 22.15
C ALA A 23 10.41 -25.11 20.99
N ALA A 24 9.34 -25.89 20.84
CA ALA A 24 8.26 -25.56 19.92
C ALA A 24 7.48 -24.35 20.46
N ALA A 25 8.13 -23.20 20.47
CA ALA A 25 7.49 -21.90 20.49
C ALA A 25 7.17 -21.60 19.03
N LEU A 26 5.89 -21.56 18.67
CA LEU A 26 5.46 -20.79 17.50
C LEU A 26 5.91 -19.35 17.77
N SER A 27 7.11 -19.03 17.29
CA SER A 27 7.70 -17.71 17.43
C SER A 27 6.79 -16.73 16.69
N CYS A 28 6.56 -15.56 17.27
CA CYS A 28 5.87 -14.44 16.62
C CYS A 28 6.45 -14.04 15.25
N SER A 29 7.55 -14.65 14.81
CA SER A 29 8.13 -14.54 13.47
C SER A 29 7.22 -15.01 12.34
N ASP A 30 6.35 -16.00 12.60
CA ASP A 30 5.47 -16.57 11.57
C ASP A 30 4.18 -15.75 11.40
N LEU A 31 3.88 -14.87 12.35
CA LEU A 31 2.83 -13.88 12.23
C LEU A 31 3.41 -12.65 11.52
N ARG A 32 3.16 -12.57 10.21
CA ARG A 32 3.43 -11.38 9.41
C ARG A 32 2.55 -10.24 9.93
N PHE A 33 3.05 -9.47 10.90
CA PHE A 33 2.36 -8.29 11.38
C PHE A 33 2.18 -7.34 10.21
N PRO A 34 0.94 -6.87 9.95
CA PRO A 34 0.74 -5.88 8.92
C PRO A 34 1.60 -4.66 9.23
N ALA A 35 2.22 -4.10 8.19
CA ALA A 35 2.88 -2.81 8.26
C ALA A 35 2.00 -1.82 9.05
N ALA A 36 2.63 -0.93 9.82
CA ALA A 36 1.90 0.14 10.49
C ALA A 36 0.95 0.82 9.50
N TYR A 37 -0.29 1.05 9.93
CA TYR A 37 -1.30 1.63 9.05
C TYR A 37 -0.86 3.04 8.61
N MET A 38 -0.66 3.19 7.31
CA MET A 38 -0.30 4.46 6.67
C MET A 38 -1.48 4.85 5.76
N PRO A 39 -2.35 5.79 6.16
CA PRO A 39 -3.44 6.24 5.31
C PRO A 39 -2.86 6.96 4.09
N HIS A 40 -3.09 6.41 2.90
CA HIS A 40 -2.62 6.98 1.64
C HIS A 40 -3.64 6.77 0.54
N LEU A 41 -3.62 7.69 -0.43
CA LEU A 41 -4.29 7.54 -1.71
C LEU A 41 -3.21 7.29 -2.77
N SER A 42 -3.19 6.08 -3.35
CA SER A 42 -2.28 5.76 -4.44
C SER A 42 -2.71 6.52 -5.71
N LEU A 43 -1.79 7.25 -6.32
CA LEU A 43 -2.06 8.01 -7.55
C LEU A 43 -1.63 7.24 -8.81
N LEU A 44 -0.58 6.44 -8.72
CA LEU A 44 -0.03 5.67 -9.83
C LEU A 44 0.56 4.35 -9.33
N TYR A 45 0.29 3.26 -10.06
CA TYR A 45 0.98 1.99 -9.91
C TYR A 45 1.86 1.76 -11.14
N GLY A 46 3.14 1.51 -10.91
CA GLY A 46 4.10 1.21 -11.96
C GLY A 46 5.40 0.69 -11.37
N ASP A 47 6.12 -0.13 -12.13
CA ASP A 47 7.51 -0.46 -11.83
C ASP A 47 8.37 0.70 -12.35
N LEU A 48 8.66 1.67 -11.48
CA LEU A 48 9.39 2.90 -11.81
C LEU A 48 10.76 2.89 -11.13
N THR A 49 11.77 3.39 -11.84
CA THR A 49 13.07 3.74 -11.24
C THR A 49 12.93 4.93 -10.29
N GLU A 50 13.89 5.14 -9.39
CA GLU A 50 13.86 6.27 -8.44
C GLU A 50 13.78 7.64 -9.14
N ASP A 51 14.48 7.80 -10.27
CA ASP A 51 14.40 9.02 -11.07
C ASP A 51 13.00 9.24 -11.67
N GLU A 52 12.35 8.16 -12.13
CA GLU A 52 10.98 8.20 -12.63
C GLU A 52 9.97 8.47 -11.51
N LYS A 53 10.16 7.90 -10.32
CA LYS A 53 9.34 8.20 -9.13
C LYS A 53 9.43 9.69 -8.78
N LYS A 54 10.64 10.26 -8.75
CA LYS A 54 10.87 11.69 -8.48
C LYS A 54 10.20 12.57 -9.53
N LYS A 55 10.38 12.25 -10.81
CA LYS A 55 9.75 12.99 -11.92
C LYS A 55 8.23 12.90 -11.88
N ALA A 56 7.66 11.75 -11.54
CA ALA A 56 6.22 11.58 -11.37
C ALA A 56 5.68 12.43 -10.20
N GLN A 57 6.43 12.53 -9.11
CA GLN A 57 6.10 13.41 -7.99
C GLN A 57 6.11 14.89 -8.39
N GLU A 58 7.17 15.35 -9.07
CA GLU A 58 7.29 16.71 -9.57
C GLU A 58 6.15 17.06 -10.54
N ASN A 59 5.86 16.18 -11.51
CA ASN A 59 4.77 16.37 -12.47
C ASN A 59 3.41 16.48 -11.79
N THR A 60 3.17 15.70 -10.73
CA THR A 60 1.88 15.77 -10.00
C THR A 60 1.69 17.13 -9.34
N ASN A 61 2.74 17.67 -8.71
CA ASN A 61 2.68 19.01 -8.11
C ASN A 61 2.50 20.12 -9.15
N VAL A 62 3.02 19.94 -10.37
CA VAL A 62 2.81 20.89 -11.47
C VAL A 62 1.37 20.82 -12.00
N LEU A 63 0.77 19.63 -12.04
CA LEU A 63 -0.61 19.43 -12.49
C LEU A 63 -1.63 19.97 -11.48
N ASP A 64 -1.37 19.77 -10.19
CA ASP A 64 -2.21 20.25 -9.09
C ASP A 64 -1.34 20.47 -7.85
N ASP A 65 -1.01 21.72 -7.55
CA ASP A 65 -0.21 22.09 -6.39
C ASP A 65 -1.00 21.94 -5.07
N SER A 66 -2.32 21.97 -5.15
CA SER A 66 -3.23 21.82 -4.02
C SER A 66 -3.36 20.38 -3.53
N ILE A 67 -2.96 19.39 -4.34
CA ILE A 67 -3.04 17.95 -4.04
C ILE A 67 -2.39 17.59 -2.70
N SER A 68 -1.36 18.34 -2.30
CA SER A 68 -0.62 18.17 -1.04
C SER A 68 -1.41 18.58 0.20
N SER A 69 -2.42 19.43 0.03
CA SER A 69 -3.22 20.04 1.09
C SER A 69 -4.71 19.69 1.01
N LEU A 70 -5.08 18.81 0.09
CA LEU A 70 -6.46 18.44 -0.17
C LEU A 70 -7.10 17.78 1.06
N SER A 71 -8.25 18.31 1.45
CA SER A 71 -9.14 17.69 2.44
C SER A 71 -10.44 17.31 1.76
N PHE A 72 -10.88 16.07 1.96
CA PHE A 72 -12.10 15.55 1.35
C PHE A 72 -12.81 14.57 2.29
N PRO A 73 -14.14 14.53 2.29
CA PRO A 73 -14.89 13.57 3.09
C PRO A 73 -14.84 12.18 2.45
N ILE A 74 -14.66 11.14 3.28
CA ILE A 74 -14.92 9.76 2.87
C ILE A 74 -16.41 9.48 3.07
N THR A 75 -17.16 9.45 1.98
CA THR A 75 -18.63 9.33 2.03
C THR A 75 -19.15 7.93 1.70
N ARG A 76 -18.29 7.01 1.23
CA ARG A 76 -18.70 5.67 0.78
C ARG A 76 -17.59 4.67 1.04
N LEU A 77 -17.97 3.41 1.25
CA LEU A 77 -17.07 2.27 1.31
C LEU A 77 -17.46 1.24 0.26
N ALA A 78 -16.46 0.58 -0.32
CA ALA A 78 -16.67 -0.48 -1.29
C ALA A 78 -15.93 -1.74 -0.87
N LEU A 79 -16.60 -2.88 -1.00
CA LEU A 79 -16.01 -4.20 -0.84
C LEU A 79 -15.51 -4.65 -2.20
N TYR A 80 -14.21 -4.93 -2.28
CA TYR A 80 -13.57 -5.48 -3.47
C TYR A 80 -13.05 -6.89 -3.20
N LYS A 81 -13.17 -7.75 -4.20
CA LYS A 81 -12.36 -8.95 -4.33
C LYS A 81 -11.12 -8.54 -5.10
N THR A 82 -9.95 -8.69 -4.48
CA THR A 82 -8.67 -8.27 -5.06
C THR A 82 -7.69 -9.42 -5.03
N ASP A 83 -7.02 -9.67 -6.14
CA ASP A 83 -5.75 -10.39 -6.15
C ASP A 83 -4.64 -9.34 -5.99
N THR A 84 -3.96 -9.35 -4.85
CA THR A 84 -2.91 -8.37 -4.54
C THR A 84 -1.65 -8.57 -5.37
N GLU A 85 -1.48 -9.72 -6.01
CA GLU A 85 -0.35 -10.02 -6.89
C GLU A 85 -0.63 -9.60 -8.35
N ASP A 86 -1.90 -9.42 -8.73
CA ASP A 86 -2.29 -8.98 -10.06
C ASP A 86 -1.95 -7.50 -10.31
N LYS A 87 -0.80 -7.28 -10.94
CA LYS A 87 -0.32 -5.97 -11.38
C LYS A 87 -1.17 -5.34 -12.50
N THR A 88 -2.00 -6.12 -13.19
CA THR A 88 -2.82 -5.63 -14.31
C THR A 88 -4.14 -5.00 -13.87
N LEU A 89 -4.51 -5.21 -12.59
CA LEU A 89 -5.78 -4.77 -11.98
C LEU A 89 -7.04 -5.37 -12.64
N LYS A 90 -6.90 -6.37 -13.52
CA LYS A 90 -8.04 -6.96 -14.26
C LYS A 90 -8.83 -7.95 -13.42
N SER A 91 -8.21 -8.53 -12.40
CA SER A 91 -8.87 -9.44 -11.44
C SER A 91 -9.65 -8.71 -10.34
N TRP A 92 -9.51 -7.38 -10.24
CA TRP A 92 -10.11 -6.61 -9.16
C TRP A 92 -11.59 -6.37 -9.47
N GLU A 93 -12.45 -6.91 -8.62
CA GLU A 93 -13.89 -6.90 -8.81
C GLU A 93 -14.56 -6.21 -7.63
N LYS A 94 -15.39 -5.20 -7.92
CA LYS A 94 -16.23 -4.54 -6.92
C LYS A 94 -17.45 -5.41 -6.63
N ILE A 95 -17.58 -5.87 -5.39
CA ILE A 95 -18.65 -6.77 -4.97
C ILE A 95 -19.86 -6.00 -4.42
N ALA A 96 -19.58 -4.97 -3.60
CA ALA A 96 -20.62 -4.18 -2.97
C ALA A 96 -20.12 -2.77 -2.63
N GLU A 97 -21.06 -1.87 -2.33
CA GLU A 97 -20.78 -0.52 -1.89
C GLU A 97 -21.88 -0.03 -0.95
N CYS A 98 -21.49 0.73 0.06
CA CYS A 98 -22.42 1.42 0.95
C CYS A 98 -22.05 2.91 1.07
N SER A 99 -23.07 3.73 1.24
CA SER A 99 -22.88 5.14 1.61
C SER A 99 -22.73 5.26 3.12
N LEU A 100 -21.81 6.11 3.53
CA LEU A 100 -21.61 6.52 4.91
C LEU A 100 -22.42 7.79 5.15
N GLU A 101 -23.31 7.74 6.13
CA GLU A 101 -23.98 8.94 6.61
C GLU A 101 -23.10 9.61 7.66
N PRO A 102 -22.86 10.93 7.58
CA PRO A 102 -22.26 11.67 8.67
C PRO A 102 -23.10 11.48 9.93
N LYS A 103 -22.45 11.17 11.05
CA LYS A 103 -23.10 11.22 12.37
C LYS A 103 -23.14 12.65 12.90
#